data_AF-W6TWY2-F1
#
_entry.id   AF-W6TWY2-F1
#
_cell.length_a   1.000
_cell.length_b   1.000
_cell.length_c   1.000
_cell.angle_alpha   90.00
_cell.angle_beta   90.00
_cell.angle_gamma   90.00
#
_symmetry.space_group_name_H-M   'P 1'
#
loop_
_entity.id
_entity.type
_entity.pdbx_description
1 polymer ?
#
loop_
_entity_poly.entity_id
_entity_poly.type
_entity_poly.pdbx_seq_one_letter_code
_entity_poly.pdbx_strand_id
1 'polypeptide(L)'
;MLDVLGFTAKTTTKKNEVGEYFNSLGVKLGEASEELEKVVNKAASGVDKSDESKNAKNPIRIAVDTAKTTLSILKGYLESLAKIGDSEKVGEAATDKEGAAPADVELKKAYNALKGIVNTAVLYVLYKSYFFASFK
;
A
#
# COMPACT_ATOMS: atom_id res chain seq x y z
N MET A 1 -20.28 -14.79 -0.07
CA MET A 1 -19.35 -13.66 0.16
C MET A 1 -18.39 -13.66 -1.02
N LEU A 2 -18.48 -12.68 -1.94
CA LEU A 2 -17.52 -12.62 -3.05
C LEU A 2 -16.18 -12.19 -2.44
N ASP A 3 -15.27 -13.15 -2.39
CA ASP A 3 -13.87 -13.01 -1.99
C ASP A 3 -13.09 -12.35 -3.15
N VAL A 4 -13.48 -11.13 -3.49
CA VAL A 4 -12.80 -10.34 -4.52
C VAL A 4 -12.22 -9.13 -3.82
N LEU A 5 -10.90 -8.99 -3.87
CA LEU A 5 -10.13 -7.84 -3.37
C LEU A 5 -10.46 -6.52 -4.13
N GLY A 6 -11.66 -6.39 -4.70
CA GLY A 6 -12.12 -5.25 -5.49
C GLY A 6 -11.70 -5.27 -6.96
N PHE A 7 -11.02 -6.33 -7.44
CA PHE A 7 -10.64 -6.48 -8.86
C PHE A 7 -11.00 -7.87 -9.40
N THR A 8 -11.94 -7.92 -10.34
CA THR A 8 -12.29 -9.15 -11.06
C THR A 8 -11.72 -9.10 -12.46
N ALA A 9 -10.67 -9.87 -12.72
CA ALA A 9 -10.12 -10.03 -14.06
C ALA A 9 -11.08 -10.83 -14.95
N LYS A 10 -11.21 -10.41 -16.21
CA LYS A 10 -11.94 -11.09 -17.29
C LYS A 10 -10.96 -11.41 -18.42
N THR A 11 -11.37 -12.23 -19.37
CA THR A 11 -10.57 -12.51 -20.58
C THR A 11 -10.30 -11.27 -21.43
N THR A 12 -11.11 -10.23 -21.27
CA THR A 12 -10.96 -8.94 -21.94
C THR A 12 -10.17 -7.92 -21.13
N THR A 13 -9.74 -8.25 -19.91
CA THR A 13 -9.04 -7.31 -19.03
C THR A 13 -7.72 -6.90 -19.65
N LYS A 14 -7.52 -5.60 -19.74
CA LYS A 14 -6.29 -5.02 -20.28
C LYS A 14 -5.25 -4.84 -19.19
N LYS A 15 -3.97 -4.86 -19.55
CA LYS A 15 -2.88 -4.70 -18.58
C LYS A 15 -2.92 -3.32 -17.91
N ASN A 16 -3.32 -2.27 -18.62
CA ASN A 16 -3.49 -0.94 -18.04
C ASN A 16 -4.63 -0.86 -16.99
N GLU A 17 -5.70 -1.66 -17.11
CA GLU A 17 -6.77 -1.75 -16.09
C GLU A 17 -6.23 -2.29 -14.75
N VAL A 18 -5.21 -3.16 -14.80
CA VAL A 18 -4.50 -3.63 -13.60
C VAL A 18 -3.72 -2.49 -12.96
N GLY A 19 -3.05 -1.67 -13.76
CA GLY A 19 -2.35 -0.47 -13.30
C GLY A 19 -3.30 0.55 -12.65
N GLU A 20 -4.46 0.81 -13.28
CA GLU A 20 -5.51 1.68 -12.74
C GLU A 20 -6.05 1.17 -11.40
N TYR A 21 -6.23 -0.15 -11.26
CA TYR A 21 -6.62 -0.75 -9.99
C TYR A 21 -5.60 -0.45 -8.88
N PHE A 22 -4.30 -0.67 -9.12
CA PHE A 22 -3.27 -0.36 -8.12
C PHE A 22 -3.19 1.14 -7.80
N ASN A 23 -3.38 2.01 -8.80
CA ASN A 23 -3.49 3.45 -8.57
C ASN A 23 -4.65 3.79 -7.62
N SER A 24 -5.82 3.19 -7.85
CA SER A 24 -7.00 3.41 -6.99
C SER A 24 -6.76 2.98 -5.54
N LEU A 25 -6.00 1.90 -5.32
CA LEU A 25 -5.60 1.48 -3.98
C LEU A 25 -4.64 2.50 -3.36
N GLY A 26 -3.69 3.03 -4.13
CA GLY A 26 -2.75 4.05 -3.66
C GLY A 26 -3.45 5.34 -3.22
N VAL A 27 -4.51 5.76 -3.92
CA VAL A 27 -5.36 6.90 -3.54
C VAL A 27 -6.04 6.62 -2.19
N LYS A 28 -6.67 5.45 -2.02
CA LYS A 28 -7.31 5.06 -0.75
C LYS A 28 -6.35 5.02 0.44
N LEU A 29 -5.10 4.59 0.23
CA LEU A 29 -4.08 4.65 1.29
C LEU A 29 -3.71 6.09 1.68
N GLY A 30 -3.72 7.01 0.70
CA GLY A 30 -3.55 8.44 0.94
C GLY A 30 -4.67 9.01 1.81
N GLU A 31 -5.92 8.76 1.42
CA GLU A 31 -7.11 9.17 2.17
C GLU A 31 -7.12 8.61 3.60
N ALA A 32 -6.80 7.32 3.77
CA ALA A 32 -6.68 6.70 5.09
C ALA A 32 -5.59 7.37 5.96
N SER A 33 -4.46 7.77 5.36
CA SER A 33 -3.39 8.50 6.06
C SER A 33 -3.85 9.87 6.57
N GLU A 34 -4.69 10.57 5.79
CA GLU A 34 -5.31 11.84 6.19
C GLU A 34 -6.34 11.65 7.31
N GLU A 35 -7.14 10.58 7.25
CA GLU A 35 -8.10 10.25 8.31
C GLU A 35 -7.43 9.94 9.64
N LEU A 36 -6.25 9.30 9.64
CA LEU A 36 -5.47 9.08 10.87
C LEU A 36 -5.04 10.39 11.54
N GLU A 37 -4.78 11.46 10.78
CA GLU A 37 -4.47 12.77 11.38
C GLU A 37 -5.67 13.35 12.14
N LYS A 38 -6.89 13.09 11.65
CA LYS A 38 -8.13 13.48 12.36
C LYS A 38 -8.26 12.74 13.70
N VAL A 39 -7.79 11.49 13.78
CA VAL A 39 -7.77 10.71 15.04
C VAL A 39 -6.84 11.35 16.07
N VAL A 40 -5.65 11.79 15.66
CA VAL A 40 -4.73 12.53 16.54
C VAL A 40 -5.38 13.81 17.06
N ASN A 41 -5.98 14.60 16.17
CA ASN A 41 -6.61 15.87 16.53
C ASN A 41 -7.76 15.68 17.54
N LYS A 42 -8.56 14.63 17.37
CA LYS A 42 -9.64 14.26 18.31
C LYS A 42 -9.10 13.73 19.63
N ALA A 43 -7.98 13.02 19.64
CA ALA A 43 -7.34 12.57 20.87
C ALA A 43 -6.71 13.73 21.67
N ALA A 44 -6.31 14.82 20.99
CA ALA A 44 -5.75 16.01 21.62
C ALA A 44 -6.81 16.99 22.14
N SER A 45 -8.07 16.90 21.70
CA SER A 45 -9.17 17.72 22.22
C SER A 45 -9.56 17.28 23.63
N GLY A 46 -8.91 17.86 24.64
CA GLY A 46 -9.11 17.56 26.07
C GLY A 46 -7.81 17.59 26.89
N VAL A 47 -6.65 17.59 26.22
CA VAL A 47 -5.33 17.74 26.84
C VAL A 47 -4.87 19.18 26.67
N ASP A 48 -4.37 19.79 27.75
CA ASP A 48 -3.86 21.16 27.74
C ASP A 48 -2.69 21.27 26.75
N LYS A 49 -2.87 22.07 25.68
CA LYS A 49 -1.93 22.16 24.53
C LYS A 49 -0.61 22.85 24.86
N SER A 50 -0.42 23.25 26.12
CA SER A 50 0.66 24.10 26.61
C SER A 50 2.03 23.39 26.72
N ASP A 51 2.09 22.07 26.51
CA ASP A 51 3.31 21.29 26.59
C ASP A 51 3.54 20.46 25.31
N GLU A 52 4.30 21.00 24.36
CA GLU A 52 4.71 20.31 23.13
C GLU A 52 5.44 18.98 23.41
N SER A 53 6.12 18.90 24.57
CA SER A 53 6.76 17.69 25.12
C SER A 53 5.77 16.55 25.42
N LYS A 54 4.54 16.87 25.87
CA LYS A 54 3.47 15.90 26.13
C LYS A 54 2.80 15.42 24.83
N ASN A 55 2.79 16.25 23.80
CA ASN A 55 2.23 15.89 22.49
C ASN A 55 3.13 14.93 21.71
N ALA A 56 4.46 15.15 21.71
CA ALA A 56 5.41 14.27 21.04
C ALA A 56 5.54 12.88 21.70
N LYS A 57 5.26 12.77 23.00
CA LYS A 57 5.23 11.51 23.75
C LYS A 57 3.85 10.87 23.81
N ASN A 58 2.84 11.45 23.15
CA ASN A 58 1.50 10.90 23.14
C ASN A 58 1.52 9.54 22.41
N PRO A 59 1.14 8.44 23.08
CA PRO A 59 1.13 7.10 22.46
C PRO A 59 0.27 7.03 21.20
N ILE A 60 -0.82 7.80 21.13
CA ILE A 60 -1.71 7.87 19.96
C ILE A 60 -1.00 8.55 18.79
N ARG A 61 -0.26 9.65 19.04
CA ARG A 61 0.51 10.33 18.00
C ARG A 61 1.60 9.42 17.43
N ILE A 62 2.35 8.76 18.31
CA ILE A 62 3.41 7.80 17.91
C ILE A 62 2.84 6.65 17.08
N ALA A 63 1.71 6.08 17.51
CA ALA A 63 1.05 5.00 16.77
C ALA A 63 0.55 5.46 15.40
N VAL A 64 -0.04 6.66 15.33
CA VAL A 64 -0.52 7.25 14.06
C VAL A 64 0.64 7.54 13.13
N ASP A 65 1.74 8.15 13.60
CA ASP A 65 2.89 8.45 12.76
C ASP A 65 3.51 7.17 12.17
N THR A 66 3.65 6.13 13.01
CA THR A 66 4.11 4.80 12.57
C THR A 66 3.19 4.21 11.50
N ALA A 67 1.87 4.31 11.69
CA ALA A 67 0.90 3.83 10.72
C ALA A 67 0.98 4.61 9.40
N LYS A 68 1.08 5.94 9.45
CA LYS A 68 1.21 6.80 8.26
C LYS A 68 2.50 6.52 7.48
N THR A 69 3.62 6.28 8.16
CA THR A 69 4.87 5.85 7.51
C THR A 69 4.67 4.53 6.77
N THR A 70 4.02 3.56 7.40
CA THR A 70 3.71 2.26 6.79
C THR A 70 2.81 2.44 5.55
N LEU A 71 1.75 3.24 5.65
CA LEU A 71 0.85 3.54 4.53
C LEU A 71 1.57 4.24 3.37
N SER A 72 2.49 5.16 3.67
CA SER A 72 3.30 5.85 2.66
C SER A 72 4.22 4.90 1.89
N ILE A 73 4.85 3.95 2.58
CA ILE A 73 5.70 2.92 1.95
C ILE A 73 4.84 2.03 1.03
N LEU A 74 3.70 1.54 1.53
CA LEU A 74 2.77 0.73 0.75
C LEU A 74 2.26 1.49 -0.48
N LYS A 75 1.91 2.76 -0.32
CA LYS A 75 1.49 3.64 -1.44
C LYS A 75 2.56 3.73 -2.52
N GLY A 76 3.83 3.91 -2.16
CA GLY A 76 4.93 3.97 -3.14
C GLY A 76 5.10 2.69 -3.96
N TYR A 77 4.85 1.52 -3.36
CA TYR A 77 4.83 0.25 -4.10
C TYR A 77 3.63 0.16 -5.05
N LEU A 78 2.44 0.61 -4.62
CA LEU A 78 1.25 0.66 -5.48
C LEU A 78 1.43 1.63 -6.66
N GLU A 79 2.05 2.79 -6.44
CA GLU A 79 2.41 3.73 -7.51
C GLU A 79 3.41 3.14 -8.51
N SER A 80 4.29 2.24 -8.05
CA SER A 80 5.20 1.51 -8.94
C SER A 80 4.45 0.49 -9.80
N LEU A 81 3.46 -0.20 -9.23
CA LEU A 81 2.61 -1.15 -9.95
C LEU A 81 1.61 -0.44 -10.90
N ALA A 82 1.16 0.75 -10.54
CA ALA A 82 0.24 1.55 -11.35
C ALA A 82 0.82 1.97 -12.71
N LYS A 83 2.16 2.05 -12.80
CA LYS A 83 2.88 2.42 -14.03
C LYS A 83 3.12 1.23 -14.97
N ILE A 84 2.69 0.03 -14.58
CA ILE A 84 2.91 -1.20 -15.34
C ILE A 84 1.65 -1.50 -16.16
N GLY A 85 1.86 -1.93 -17.39
CA GLY A 85 0.80 -2.35 -18.30
C GLY A 85 0.72 -1.49 -19.55
N ASP A 86 0.10 -2.07 -20.57
CA ASP A 86 -0.16 -1.49 -21.87
C ASP A 86 -1.65 -1.70 -22.21
N SER A 87 -2.05 -1.33 -23.43
CA SER A 87 -3.43 -1.52 -23.91
C SER A 87 -3.78 -2.97 -24.26
N GLU A 88 -2.83 -3.91 -24.19
CA GLU A 88 -3.05 -5.30 -24.54
C GLU A 88 -3.77 -6.04 -23.43
N LYS A 89 -4.38 -7.17 -23.78
CA LYS A 89 -5.03 -8.04 -22.79
C LYS A 89 -3.99 -8.71 -21.90
N VAL A 90 -4.38 -8.96 -20.66
CA VAL A 90 -3.61 -9.82 -19.77
C VAL A 90 -3.60 -11.24 -20.35
N GLY A 91 -2.40 -11.81 -20.57
CA GLY A 91 -2.24 -13.14 -21.15
C GLY A 91 -2.40 -13.21 -22.68
N GLU A 92 -2.41 -12.07 -23.37
CA GLU A 92 -2.39 -12.05 -24.84
C GLU A 92 -1.13 -12.74 -25.36
N ALA A 93 -1.31 -13.73 -26.24
CA ALA A 93 -0.26 -14.43 -26.94
C ALA A 93 -0.42 -14.19 -28.44
N ALA A 94 0.64 -13.76 -29.12
CA ALA A 94 0.62 -13.62 -30.57
C ALA A 94 0.48 -15.01 -31.20
N THR A 95 -0.51 -15.18 -32.08
CA THR A 95 -0.83 -16.47 -32.71
C THR A 95 0.20 -16.94 -33.74
N ASP A 96 0.94 -16.01 -34.34
CA ASP A 96 1.73 -16.25 -35.55
C ASP A 96 3.21 -15.81 -35.44
N LYS A 97 3.77 -15.80 -34.23
CA LYS A 97 5.16 -15.41 -33.97
C LYS A 97 5.86 -16.38 -33.02
N GLU A 98 7.18 -16.51 -33.17
CA GLU A 98 8.05 -17.04 -32.12
C GLU A 98 7.79 -16.31 -30.80
N GLY A 99 7.91 -17.03 -29.67
CA GLY A 99 7.62 -16.47 -28.36
C GLY A 99 8.35 -15.15 -28.11
N ALA A 100 7.61 -14.11 -27.74
CA ALA A 100 8.19 -12.82 -27.40
C ALA A 100 8.88 -12.91 -26.03
N ALA A 101 10.10 -12.40 -25.93
CA ALA A 101 10.77 -12.25 -24.65
C ALA A 101 9.96 -11.30 -23.74
N PRO A 102 9.89 -11.58 -22.42
CA PRO A 102 9.22 -10.69 -21.49
C PRO A 102 9.96 -9.36 -21.38
N ALA A 103 9.22 -8.32 -21.00
CA ALA A 103 9.78 -7.01 -20.71
C ALA A 103 10.49 -7.05 -19.33
N ASP A 104 11.78 -7.40 -19.33
CA ASP A 104 12.58 -7.68 -18.12
C ASP A 104 12.56 -6.54 -17.08
N VAL A 105 12.55 -5.28 -17.55
CA VAL A 105 12.57 -4.10 -16.68
C VAL A 105 11.25 -3.99 -15.92
N GLU A 106 10.13 -4.12 -16.63
CA GLU A 106 8.77 -4.06 -16.11
C GLU A 106 8.50 -5.24 -15.15
N LEU A 107 8.98 -6.44 -15.51
CA LEU A 107 8.86 -7.62 -14.67
C LEU A 107 9.63 -7.47 -13.35
N LYS A 108 10.87 -6.96 -13.39
CA LYS A 108 11.65 -6.68 -12.18
C LYS A 108 11.01 -5.59 -11.32
N LYS A 109 10.42 -4.56 -11.93
CA LYS A 109 9.66 -3.53 -11.20
C LYS A 109 8.46 -4.14 -10.46
N ALA A 110 7.66 -4.95 -11.15
CA ALA A 110 6.51 -5.64 -10.54
C ALA A 110 6.96 -6.53 -9.37
N TYR A 111 7.98 -7.36 -9.59
CA TYR A 111 8.54 -8.24 -8.58
C TYR A 111 9.01 -7.47 -7.34
N ASN A 112 9.79 -6.40 -7.52
CA ASN A 112 10.33 -5.62 -6.41
C ASN A 112 9.22 -4.90 -5.63
N ALA A 113 8.20 -4.38 -6.29
CA ALA A 113 7.07 -3.76 -5.63
C ALA A 113 6.25 -4.76 -4.80
N LEU A 114 5.90 -5.92 -5.39
CA LEU A 114 5.18 -6.99 -4.68
C LEU A 114 5.99 -7.53 -3.50
N LYS A 115 7.29 -7.76 -3.68
CA LYS A 115 8.20 -8.16 -2.59
C LYS A 115 8.24 -7.11 -1.48
N GLY A 116 8.28 -5.83 -1.84
CA GLY A 116 8.24 -4.71 -0.90
C GLY A 116 6.97 -4.68 -0.05
N ILE A 117 5.81 -4.91 -0.67
CA ILE A 117 4.52 -5.01 0.03
C ILE A 117 4.54 -6.15 1.05
N VAL A 118 4.96 -7.34 0.62
CA VAL A 118 5.04 -8.52 1.51
C VAL A 118 6.00 -8.27 2.67
N ASN A 119 7.19 -7.73 2.39
CA ASN A 119 8.17 -7.41 3.43
C ASN A 119 7.62 -6.42 4.45
N THR A 120 6.93 -5.37 3.99
CA THR A 120 6.32 -4.37 4.88
C THR A 120 5.24 -5.00 5.78
N ALA A 121 4.41 -5.89 5.22
CA ALA A 121 3.39 -6.61 5.98
C ALA A 121 4.01 -7.52 7.05
N VAL A 122 5.08 -8.26 6.72
CA VAL A 122 5.77 -9.15 7.67
C VAL A 122 6.48 -8.35 8.76
N LEU A 123 7.15 -7.24 8.42
CA LEU A 123 7.84 -6.38 9.38
C LEU A 123 6.84 -5.82 10.41
N TYR A 124 5.66 -5.40 9.99
CA TYR A 124 4.61 -4.89 10.88
C TYR A 124 4.13 -5.94 11.90
N VAL A 125 3.96 -7.20 11.49
CA VAL A 125 3.56 -8.31 12.39
C VAL A 125 4.62 -8.57 13.46
N LEU A 126 5.90 -8.46 13.08
CA LEU A 126 7.02 -8.60 14.01
C LEU A 126 7.08 -7.42 14.99
N TYR A 127 7.00 -6.17 14.51
CA TYR A 127 6.99 -4.98 15.38
C TYR A 127 5.81 -4.99 16.35
N LYS A 128 4.62 -5.42 15.91
CA LYS A 128 3.45 -5.57 16.80
C LYS A 128 3.70 -6.61 17.89
N SER A 129 4.29 -7.76 17.55
CA SER A 129 4.61 -8.80 18.54
C SER A 129 5.59 -8.30 19.61
N TYR A 130 6.61 -7.52 19.22
CA TYR A 130 7.58 -6.94 20.15
C TYR A 130 7.04 -5.77 20.97
N PHE A 131 6.29 -4.86 20.35
CA PHE A 131 5.71 -3.70 21.03
C PHE A 131 4.73 -4.14 22.12
N PHE A 132 3.81 -5.07 21.82
CA PHE A 132 2.84 -5.55 22.83
C PHE A 132 3.48 -6.43 23.91
N ALA A 133 4.56 -7.16 23.61
CA ALA A 133 5.29 -7.92 24.62
C ALA A 133 6.00 -7.04 25.65
N SER A 134 6.26 -5.77 25.33
CA SER A 134 6.97 -4.82 26.20
C SER A 134 6.05 -4.06 27.18
N PHE A 135 4.72 -4.26 27.10
CA PHE A 135 3.71 -3.65 27.98
C PHE A 135 3.12 -4.63 29.01
N LYS A 136 3.76 -5.79 29.22
CA LYS A 136 3.36 -6.80 30.21
C LYS A 136 4.38 -6.88 31.33
#